data_AF-A0A0B2R2C0-F1
#
_entry.id   AF-A0A0B2R2C0-F1
#
_cell.length_a   1.000
_cell.length_b   1.000
_cell.length_c   1.000
_cell.angle_alpha   90.00
_cell.angle_beta   90.00
_cell.angle_gamma   90.00
#
_symmetry.space_group_name_H-M   'P 1'
#
loop_
_entity.id
_entity.type
_entity.pdbx_description
1 polymer ?
#
loop_
_entity_poly.entity_id
_entity_poly.type
_entity_poly.pdbx_seq_one_letter_code
_entity_poly.pdbx_strand_id
1 'polypeptide(L)'
;MVRTGPIQVVERVPPHKKFIDGVAVRNVIITNQCVRLYPPEIKSKDSQKLPIVLHFHGGGFCISEPDWFMYYQVYTRFARSTRSIVVSPFLRRAPEHRLPAAIDPVRVAGAIPVHPGFVRSNRSRSEMEMPQTPFLTLDMLDKFLALALPVGATKDHPFTCPMGEAAPPLEGLKLPPVLLCVAEMDLVRDTEMEYYEAMKKANKDVELYVSKGMTHSFYLNKIAVDMDPNVSAQTDALISRIKEFIEKH
;
A
#
# COMPACT_ATOMS: atom_id res chain seq x y z
N MET A 1 -25.16 14.21 10.82
CA MET A 1 -26.12 13.16 10.43
C MET A 1 -25.30 11.91 10.11
N VAL A 2 -25.15 11.01 11.09
CA VAL A 2 -24.33 9.80 10.96
C VAL A 2 -25.12 8.81 10.10
N ARG A 3 -24.62 8.50 8.90
CA ARG A 3 -25.23 7.47 8.05
C ARG A 3 -24.86 6.10 8.61
N THR A 4 -25.80 5.47 9.30
CA THR A 4 -25.77 4.05 9.65
C THR A 4 -26.20 3.23 8.43
N GLY A 5 -25.28 3.03 7.49
CA GLY A 5 -25.43 2.11 6.36
C GLY A 5 -24.39 0.98 6.43
N PRO A 6 -24.50 -0.08 5.61
CA PRO A 6 -23.48 -1.12 5.52
C PRO A 6 -22.12 -0.49 5.23
N ILE A 7 -21.04 -1.12 5.71
CA ILE A 7 -19.68 -0.59 5.63
C ILE A 7 -19.38 -0.24 4.17
N GLN A 8 -19.32 1.06 3.87
CA GLN A 8 -19.09 1.58 2.51
C GLN A 8 -17.61 1.39 2.13
N VAL A 9 -17.03 0.20 2.26
CA VAL A 9 -15.60 -0.03 1.97
C VAL A 9 -15.33 0.05 0.47
N VAL A 10 -16.24 -0.55 -0.31
CA VAL A 10 -16.09 -0.81 -1.75
C VAL A 10 -16.91 0.14 -2.62
N GLU A 11 -17.69 1.06 -2.01
CA GLU A 11 -18.47 2.04 -2.76
C GLU A 11 -17.53 2.97 -3.53
N ARG A 12 -17.83 3.23 -4.79
CA ARG A 12 -17.02 4.10 -5.63
C ARG A 12 -17.35 5.56 -5.34
N VAL A 13 -16.34 6.34 -5.02
CA VAL A 13 -16.48 7.79 -4.81
C VAL A 13 -16.21 8.49 -6.14
N PRO A 14 -17.13 9.27 -6.72
CA PRO A 14 -16.89 10.00 -7.96
C PRO A 14 -15.83 11.11 -7.75
N PRO A 15 -15.08 11.50 -8.81
CA PRO A 15 -14.14 12.60 -8.69
C PRO A 15 -14.87 13.92 -8.44
N HIS A 16 -14.27 14.82 -7.65
CA HIS A 16 -14.82 16.14 -7.38
C HIS A 16 -13.75 17.23 -7.51
N LYS A 17 -14.05 18.26 -8.32
CA LYS A 17 -13.13 19.39 -8.57
C LYS A 17 -13.01 20.34 -7.37
N LYS A 18 -14.05 20.44 -6.55
CA LYS A 18 -14.04 21.27 -5.33
C LYS A 18 -13.19 20.59 -4.26
N PHE A 19 -12.46 21.38 -3.49
CA PHE A 19 -11.76 20.89 -2.32
C PHE A 19 -12.77 20.53 -1.24
N ILE A 20 -12.79 19.26 -0.84
CA ILE A 20 -13.53 18.75 0.31
C ILE A 20 -12.46 18.41 1.34
N ASP A 21 -12.56 19.00 2.53
CA ASP A 21 -11.58 18.84 3.61
C ASP A 21 -10.13 19.11 3.18
N GLY A 22 -9.95 20.03 2.21
CA GLY A 22 -8.65 20.45 1.69
C GLY A 22 -8.08 19.57 0.58
N VAL A 23 -8.86 18.64 -0.01
CA VAL A 23 -8.40 17.79 -1.13
C VAL A 23 -9.44 17.77 -2.24
N ALA A 24 -8.99 17.89 -3.49
CA ALA A 24 -9.81 17.65 -4.68
C ALA A 24 -9.49 16.28 -5.27
N VAL A 25 -10.39 15.72 -6.08
CA VAL A 25 -10.18 14.40 -6.73
C VAL A 25 -10.42 14.52 -8.22
N ARG A 26 -9.49 14.00 -9.02
CA ARG A 26 -9.55 14.04 -10.49
C ARG A 26 -9.19 12.69 -11.08
N ASN A 27 -9.85 12.29 -12.15
CA ASN A 27 -9.39 11.18 -12.99
C ASN A 27 -8.77 11.78 -14.25
N VAL A 28 -7.59 11.30 -14.64
CA VAL A 28 -6.83 11.77 -15.80
C VAL A 28 -6.30 10.56 -16.56
N ILE A 29 -6.26 10.64 -17.88
CA ILE A 29 -5.62 9.63 -18.73
C ILE A 29 -4.21 10.13 -19.05
N ILE A 30 -3.20 9.35 -18.70
CA ILE A 30 -1.78 9.60 -18.99
C ILE A 30 -1.29 8.41 -19.80
N THR A 31 -0.82 8.62 -21.03
CA THR A 31 -0.27 7.56 -21.90
C THR A 31 -1.14 6.29 -21.93
N ASN A 32 -2.45 6.44 -22.13
CA ASN A 32 -3.47 5.39 -22.12
C ASN A 32 -3.74 4.68 -20.78
N GLN A 33 -3.11 5.12 -19.68
CA GLN A 33 -3.40 4.68 -18.32
C GLN A 33 -4.31 5.70 -17.62
N CYS A 34 -5.47 5.25 -17.13
CA CYS A 34 -6.29 6.09 -16.26
C CYS A 34 -5.66 6.12 -14.86
N VAL A 35 -5.49 7.31 -14.31
CA VAL A 35 -5.02 7.53 -12.94
C VAL A 35 -5.99 8.42 -12.19
N ARG A 36 -6.10 8.19 -10.89
CA ARG A 36 -6.80 9.08 -9.97
C ARG A 36 -5.80 9.92 -9.19
N LEU A 37 -6.07 11.22 -9.14
CA LEU A 37 -5.24 12.23 -8.49
C LEU A 37 -5.98 12.81 -7.27
N TYR A 38 -5.25 12.99 -6.18
CA TYR A 38 -5.70 13.64 -4.95
C TYR A 38 -4.81 14.85 -4.64
N PRO A 39 -4.93 15.97 -5.39
CA PRO A 39 -4.19 17.18 -5.07
C PRO A 39 -4.73 17.86 -3.78
N PRO A 40 -3.86 18.21 -2.84
CA PRO A 40 -4.24 19.03 -1.69
C PRO A 40 -4.43 20.48 -2.11
N GLU A 41 -5.20 21.23 -1.32
CA GLU A 41 -5.40 22.66 -1.51
C GLU A 41 -4.09 23.41 -1.28
N ILE A 42 -3.67 24.18 -2.30
CA ILE A 42 -2.47 25.02 -2.23
C ILE A 42 -2.92 26.45 -1.93
N LYS A 43 -2.50 27.00 -0.79
CA LYS A 43 -2.75 28.40 -0.45
C LYS A 43 -1.83 29.29 -1.29
N SER A 44 -2.34 30.42 -1.78
CA SER A 44 -1.70 31.30 -2.79
C SER A 44 -0.28 31.82 -2.49
N LYS A 45 0.25 31.63 -1.27
CA LYS A 45 1.61 32.00 -0.88
C LYS A 45 2.61 30.83 -0.95
N ASP A 46 2.17 29.61 -1.25
CA ASP A 46 3.04 28.45 -1.36
C ASP A 46 3.65 28.35 -2.77
N SER A 47 4.94 28.69 -2.87
CA SER A 47 5.76 28.50 -4.07
C SER A 47 6.53 27.17 -4.07
N GLN A 48 6.36 26.34 -3.03
CA GLN A 48 7.01 25.04 -2.94
C GLN A 48 6.39 24.01 -3.88
N LYS A 49 7.25 23.25 -4.56
CA LYS A 49 6.84 22.07 -5.32
C LYS A 49 6.33 21.00 -4.35
N LEU A 50 5.19 20.39 -4.67
CA LEU A 50 4.65 19.28 -3.87
C LEU A 50 5.29 17.95 -4.30
N PRO A 51 5.58 17.03 -3.36
CA PRO A 51 5.95 15.67 -3.69
C PRO A 51 4.79 14.94 -4.37
N ILE A 52 5.13 13.99 -5.25
CA ILE A 52 4.17 13.09 -5.90
C ILE A 52 4.33 11.71 -5.27
N VAL A 53 3.24 11.18 -4.72
CA VAL A 53 3.19 9.82 -4.18
C VAL A 53 2.42 8.94 -5.14
N LEU A 54 3.13 8.13 -5.91
CA LEU A 54 2.55 7.10 -6.76
C LEU A 54 2.19 5.88 -5.89
N HIS A 55 0.89 5.69 -5.62
CA HIS A 55 0.41 4.63 -4.75
C HIS A 55 -0.30 3.54 -5.55
N PHE A 56 0.23 2.32 -5.45
CA PHE A 56 -0.40 1.10 -5.97
C PHE A 56 -1.30 0.51 -4.89
N HIS A 57 -2.60 0.44 -5.17
CA HIS A 57 -3.55 -0.08 -4.20
C HIS A 57 -3.33 -1.58 -3.95
N GLY A 58 -3.62 -2.03 -2.73
CA GLY A 58 -3.62 -3.45 -2.35
C GLY A 58 -4.80 -4.23 -2.96
N GLY A 59 -5.17 -5.35 -2.34
CA GLY A 59 -6.24 -6.24 -2.83
C GLY A 59 -5.71 -7.50 -3.55
N GLY A 60 -4.48 -7.92 -3.24
CA GLY A 60 -3.90 -9.17 -3.74
C GLY A 60 -3.84 -9.25 -5.26
N PHE A 61 -3.69 -8.12 -5.95
CA PHE A 61 -3.72 -7.99 -7.43
C PHE A 61 -5.06 -8.35 -8.10
N CYS A 62 -6.05 -8.79 -7.35
CA CYS A 62 -7.32 -9.31 -7.88
C CYS A 62 -8.48 -8.34 -7.69
N ILE A 63 -8.46 -7.53 -6.63
CA ILE A 63 -9.59 -6.69 -6.25
C ILE A 63 -9.18 -5.25 -5.95
N SER A 64 -10.21 -4.45 -5.69
CA SER A 64 -10.15 -3.03 -5.38
C SER A 64 -9.76 -2.13 -6.54
N GLU A 65 -10.08 -0.84 -6.39
CA GLU A 65 -9.79 0.21 -7.36
C GLU A 65 -9.44 1.49 -6.58
N PRO A 66 -8.67 2.42 -7.18
CA PRO A 66 -8.30 3.66 -6.51
C PRO A 66 -9.50 4.57 -6.19
N ASP A 67 -10.69 4.28 -6.74
CA ASP A 67 -11.92 5.02 -6.47
C ASP A 67 -12.80 4.44 -5.36
N TRP A 68 -12.44 3.30 -4.77
CA TRP A 68 -13.15 2.74 -3.64
C TRP A 68 -13.01 3.64 -2.41
N PHE A 69 -14.10 3.75 -1.66
CA PHE A 69 -14.21 4.68 -0.54
C PHE A 69 -13.13 4.45 0.52
N MET A 70 -12.72 3.21 0.81
CA MET A 70 -11.62 2.94 1.75
C MET A 70 -10.31 3.65 1.34
N TYR A 71 -9.97 3.63 0.05
CA TYR A 71 -8.80 4.32 -0.46
C TYR A 71 -9.01 5.82 -0.55
N TYR A 72 -10.20 6.27 -0.97
CA TYR A 72 -10.54 7.69 -0.99
C TYR A 72 -10.29 8.35 0.38
N GLN A 73 -10.71 7.71 1.47
CA GLN A 73 -10.55 8.24 2.83
C GLN A 73 -9.09 8.31 3.25
N VAL A 74 -8.30 7.28 2.94
CA VAL A 74 -6.88 7.24 3.24
C VAL A 74 -6.10 8.24 2.39
N TYR A 75 -6.32 8.28 1.08
CA TYR A 75 -5.62 9.19 0.17
C TYR A 75 -5.93 10.65 0.44
N THR A 76 -7.17 11.01 0.80
CA THR A 76 -7.51 12.39 1.18
C THR A 76 -6.83 12.80 2.49
N ARG A 77 -6.88 11.96 3.53
CA ARG A 77 -6.14 12.22 4.79
C ARG A 77 -4.64 12.34 4.51
N PHE A 78 -4.09 11.41 3.75
CA PHE A 78 -2.66 11.33 3.43
C PHE A 78 -2.19 12.56 2.64
N ALA A 79 -2.85 12.90 1.53
CA ALA A 79 -2.50 14.05 0.68
C ALA A 79 -2.47 15.35 1.48
N ARG A 80 -3.45 15.53 2.38
CA ARG A 80 -3.52 16.68 3.28
C ARG A 80 -2.38 16.69 4.31
N SER A 81 -2.16 15.59 5.02
CA SER A 81 -1.17 15.52 6.11
C SER A 81 0.27 15.61 5.62
N THR A 82 0.56 14.99 4.48
CA THR A 82 1.91 14.97 3.86
C THR A 82 2.14 16.13 2.90
N ARG A 83 1.10 16.92 2.59
CA ARG A 83 1.14 17.94 1.54
C ARG A 83 1.66 17.40 0.21
N SER A 84 1.24 16.19 -0.14
CA SER A 84 1.64 15.52 -1.38
C SER A 84 0.47 15.36 -2.33
N ILE A 85 0.75 15.23 -3.62
CA ILE A 85 -0.24 14.78 -4.61
C ILE A 85 -0.19 13.26 -4.64
N VAL A 86 -1.26 12.59 -4.19
CA VAL A 86 -1.39 11.14 -4.35
C VAL A 86 -1.89 10.84 -5.76
N VAL A 87 -1.18 9.95 -6.45
CA VAL A 87 -1.49 9.46 -7.79
C VAL A 87 -1.70 7.96 -7.67
N SER A 88 -2.88 7.47 -8.01
CA SER A 88 -3.19 6.04 -7.93
C SER A 88 -3.76 5.53 -9.26
N PRO A 89 -3.04 4.63 -9.97
CA PRO A 89 -3.48 4.11 -11.25
C PRO A 89 -4.64 3.12 -11.11
N PHE A 90 -5.52 3.08 -12.11
CA PHE A 90 -6.48 1.99 -12.27
C PHE A 90 -5.77 0.78 -12.88
N LEU A 91 -5.29 -0.13 -12.04
CA LEU A 91 -4.49 -1.27 -12.45
C LEU A 91 -5.33 -2.32 -13.19
N ARG A 92 -4.69 -3.00 -14.14
CA ARG A 92 -5.18 -4.28 -14.67
C ARG A 92 -5.10 -5.33 -13.55
N ARG A 93 -6.13 -6.16 -13.42
CA ARG A 93 -6.26 -7.12 -12.32
C ARG A 93 -6.23 -8.56 -12.82
N ALA A 94 -5.82 -9.44 -11.93
CA ALA A 94 -5.94 -10.87 -12.10
C ALA A 94 -7.37 -11.35 -11.81
N PRO A 95 -7.81 -12.48 -12.39
CA PRO A 95 -7.03 -13.39 -13.23
C PRO A 95 -6.92 -13.00 -14.72
N GLU A 96 -7.68 -12.01 -15.19
CA GLU A 96 -7.71 -11.61 -16.61
C GLU A 96 -6.35 -11.09 -17.08
N HIS A 97 -5.63 -10.44 -16.19
CA HIS A 97 -4.30 -9.88 -16.42
C HIS A 97 -3.36 -10.26 -15.28
N ARG A 98 -2.84 -11.50 -15.31
CA ARG A 98 -1.82 -12.00 -14.38
C ARG A 98 -0.55 -11.13 -14.41
N LEU A 99 0.24 -11.19 -13.33
CA LEU A 99 1.53 -10.50 -13.27
C LEU A 99 2.46 -10.97 -14.41
N PRO A 100 3.24 -10.06 -15.03
CA PRO A 100 3.54 -8.69 -14.61
C PRO A 100 2.60 -7.58 -15.12
N ALA A 101 1.41 -7.89 -15.64
CA ALA A 101 0.57 -6.91 -16.35
C ALA A 101 0.18 -5.63 -15.56
N ALA A 102 0.27 -5.64 -14.23
CA ALA A 102 0.00 -4.48 -13.39
C ALA A 102 1.18 -3.50 -13.24
N ILE A 103 2.38 -3.85 -13.74
CA ILE A 103 3.62 -3.17 -13.36
C ILE A 103 4.47 -2.88 -14.60
N ASP A 104 4.60 -1.58 -14.92
CA ASP A 104 5.61 -1.07 -15.84
C ASP A 104 6.77 -0.44 -15.05
N PRO A 105 7.99 -0.40 -15.60
CA PRO A 105 9.15 0.15 -14.90
C PRO A 105 8.97 1.64 -14.62
N VAL A 106 9.19 2.03 -13.36
CA VAL A 106 9.15 3.42 -12.90
C VAL A 106 10.46 3.77 -12.19
N ARG A 107 10.93 5.01 -12.37
CA ARG A 107 12.01 5.57 -11.55
C ARG A 107 11.38 6.29 -10.38
N VAL A 108 11.84 5.97 -9.17
CA VAL A 108 11.32 6.55 -7.93
C VAL A 108 12.48 7.06 -7.07
N ALA A 109 12.21 8.10 -6.28
CA ALA A 109 13.19 8.64 -5.33
C ALA A 109 13.27 7.81 -4.03
N GLY A 110 12.18 7.15 -3.67
CA GLY A 110 12.04 6.30 -2.50
C GLY A 110 10.91 5.29 -2.71
N ALA A 111 10.88 4.22 -1.93
CA ALA A 111 9.80 3.24 -1.92
C ALA A 111 9.25 3.02 -0.50
N ILE A 112 7.93 2.87 -0.39
CA ILE A 112 7.24 2.72 0.90
C ILE A 112 6.28 1.53 0.84
N PRO A 113 6.77 0.28 0.92
CA PRO A 113 5.89 -0.87 1.02
C PRO A 113 5.19 -0.86 2.38
N VAL A 114 3.85 -0.77 2.37
CA VAL A 114 3.03 -0.79 3.59
C VAL A 114 2.28 -2.11 3.65
N HIS A 115 2.66 -2.94 4.61
CA HIS A 115 2.18 -4.31 4.78
C HIS A 115 2.28 -5.10 3.45
N PRO A 116 3.46 -5.18 2.82
CA PRO A 116 3.58 -5.86 1.53
C PRO A 116 3.27 -7.34 1.68
N GLY A 117 2.49 -7.89 0.73
CA GLY A 117 2.15 -9.32 0.68
C GLY A 117 3.31 -10.23 0.27
N PHE A 118 4.49 -10.03 0.86
CA PHE A 118 5.64 -10.89 0.66
C PHE A 118 5.46 -12.19 1.43
N VAL A 119 5.64 -13.31 0.76
CA VAL A 119 5.34 -14.65 1.29
C VAL A 119 6.26 -15.70 0.69
N ARG A 120 6.22 -16.90 1.26
CA ARG A 120 6.85 -18.12 0.73
C ARG A 120 5.79 -19.17 0.41
N SER A 121 6.18 -20.25 -0.28
CA SER A 121 5.29 -21.40 -0.46
C SER A 121 4.98 -22.12 0.86
N ASN A 122 5.96 -22.14 1.78
CA ASN A 122 5.79 -22.68 3.12
C ASN A 122 5.30 -21.60 4.08
N ARG A 123 4.39 -21.97 4.98
CA ARG A 123 3.86 -21.05 5.99
C ARG A 123 4.92 -20.65 7.00
N SER A 124 4.97 -19.35 7.29
CA SER A 124 5.71 -18.82 8.43
C SER A 124 4.99 -19.12 9.75
N ARG A 125 5.65 -18.82 10.87
CA ARG A 125 5.04 -18.92 12.19
C ARG A 125 3.92 -17.88 12.35
N SER A 126 4.11 -16.65 11.88
CA SER A 126 3.09 -15.61 11.89
C SER A 126 1.84 -16.03 11.13
N GLU A 127 1.96 -16.69 9.98
CA GLU A 127 0.80 -17.16 9.20
C GLU A 127 -0.01 -18.22 9.95
N MET A 128 0.60 -18.94 10.90
CA MET A 128 -0.09 -19.95 11.72
C MET A 128 -0.66 -19.38 13.04
N GLU A 129 -0.02 -18.36 13.61
CA GLU A 129 -0.33 -17.87 14.97
C GLU A 129 -1.10 -16.54 14.99
N MET A 130 -0.92 -15.67 13.98
CA MET A 130 -1.51 -14.33 13.98
C MET A 130 -3.00 -14.34 13.62
N PRO A 131 -3.79 -13.39 14.13
CA PRO A 131 -5.21 -13.33 13.86
C PRO A 131 -5.48 -13.01 12.38
N GLN A 132 -6.41 -13.76 11.79
CA GLN A 132 -6.97 -13.41 10.49
C GLN A 132 -8.00 -12.29 10.64
N THR A 133 -8.09 -11.41 9.65
CA THR A 133 -8.97 -10.23 9.67
C THR A 133 -9.79 -10.13 8.40
N PRO A 134 -10.82 -9.26 8.34
CA PRO A 134 -11.55 -8.99 7.10
C PRO A 134 -10.68 -8.47 5.95
N PHE A 135 -9.49 -7.93 6.22
CA PHE A 135 -8.58 -7.46 5.18
C PHE A 135 -7.59 -8.54 4.71
N LEU A 136 -7.29 -9.53 5.56
CA LEU A 136 -6.38 -10.60 5.20
C LEU A 136 -6.70 -11.90 5.96
N THR A 137 -7.04 -12.93 5.19
CA THR A 137 -7.16 -14.32 5.65
C THR A 137 -6.17 -15.18 4.86
N LEU A 138 -5.83 -16.36 5.37
CA LEU A 138 -4.98 -17.32 4.66
C LEU A 138 -5.63 -17.77 3.34
N ASP A 139 -6.95 -17.96 3.34
CA ASP A 139 -7.71 -18.34 2.15
C ASP A 139 -7.70 -17.24 1.08
N MET A 140 -7.86 -15.97 1.47
CA MET A 140 -7.73 -14.83 0.57
C MET A 140 -6.31 -14.75 -0.01
N LEU A 141 -5.30 -14.86 0.85
CA LEU A 141 -3.90 -14.84 0.44
C LEU A 141 -3.61 -15.93 -0.60
N ASP A 142 -4.02 -17.16 -0.34
CA ASP A 142 -3.79 -18.30 -1.24
C ASP A 142 -4.49 -18.12 -2.57
N LYS A 143 -5.79 -17.79 -2.54
CA LYS A 143 -6.59 -17.66 -3.75
C LYS A 143 -6.16 -16.48 -4.60
N PHE A 144 -5.91 -15.32 -4.00
CA PHE A 144 -5.47 -14.14 -4.73
C PHE A 144 -4.11 -14.37 -5.38
N LEU A 145 -3.15 -14.97 -4.67
CA LEU A 145 -1.85 -15.24 -5.27
C LEU A 145 -1.91 -16.33 -6.36
N ALA A 146 -2.74 -17.37 -6.19
CA ALA A 146 -2.95 -18.38 -7.23
C ALA A 146 -3.61 -17.80 -8.51
N LEU A 147 -4.45 -16.79 -8.37
CA LEU A 147 -5.05 -16.06 -9.49
C LEU A 147 -4.07 -15.06 -10.11
N ALA A 148 -3.22 -14.43 -9.31
CA ALA A 148 -2.34 -13.33 -9.72
C ALA A 148 -1.01 -13.77 -10.36
N LEU A 149 -0.39 -14.81 -9.82
CA LEU A 149 0.92 -15.26 -10.28
C LEU A 149 0.85 -15.89 -11.69
N PRO A 150 1.98 -15.95 -12.42
CA PRO A 150 2.05 -16.69 -13.68
C PRO A 150 1.56 -18.14 -13.53
N VAL A 151 0.95 -18.69 -14.57
CA VAL A 151 0.46 -20.08 -14.54
C VAL A 151 1.62 -21.03 -14.28
N GLY A 152 1.47 -21.92 -13.30
CA GLY A 152 2.50 -22.86 -12.87
C GLY A 152 3.51 -22.30 -11.87
N ALA A 153 3.47 -21.00 -11.56
CA ALA A 153 4.31 -20.41 -10.53
C ALA A 153 3.80 -20.74 -9.12
N THR A 154 4.72 -20.82 -8.17
CA THR A 154 4.43 -20.93 -6.74
C THR A 154 4.61 -19.56 -6.06
N LYS A 155 4.31 -19.48 -4.76
CA LYS A 155 4.54 -18.25 -3.97
C LYS A 155 6.02 -17.90 -3.81
N ASP A 156 6.94 -18.79 -4.15
CA ASP A 156 8.38 -18.49 -4.19
C ASP A 156 8.77 -17.67 -5.44
N HIS A 157 7.82 -17.36 -6.32
CA HIS A 157 8.05 -16.46 -7.45
C HIS A 157 8.51 -15.07 -6.97
N PRO A 158 9.45 -14.39 -7.66
CA PRO A 158 10.01 -13.10 -7.23
C PRO A 158 9.02 -11.95 -6.98
N PHE A 159 7.79 -12.05 -7.50
CA PHE A 159 6.74 -11.05 -7.25
C PHE A 159 6.18 -11.11 -5.83
N THR A 160 6.25 -12.27 -5.19
CA THR A 160 5.76 -12.52 -3.83
C THR A 160 6.89 -12.89 -2.89
N CYS A 161 8.00 -13.44 -3.38
CA CYS A 161 9.18 -13.79 -2.59
C CYS A 161 10.43 -13.06 -3.11
N PRO A 162 10.52 -11.73 -2.99
CA PRO A 162 11.66 -10.96 -3.48
C PRO A 162 12.98 -11.24 -2.73
N MET A 163 12.91 -11.89 -1.57
CA MET A 163 14.05 -12.38 -0.78
C MET A 163 14.38 -13.85 -1.04
N GLY A 164 13.61 -14.53 -1.90
CA GLY A 164 13.80 -15.94 -2.24
C GLY A 164 14.90 -16.16 -3.29
N GLU A 165 15.36 -17.41 -3.41
CA GLU A 165 16.44 -17.80 -4.33
C GLU A 165 16.09 -17.59 -5.81
N ALA A 166 14.79 -17.58 -6.15
CA ALA A 166 14.33 -17.32 -7.51
C ALA A 166 14.45 -15.83 -7.90
N ALA A 167 14.61 -14.92 -6.92
CA ALA A 167 14.74 -13.50 -7.17
C ALA A 167 16.20 -13.12 -7.47
N PRO A 168 16.46 -12.06 -8.26
CA PRO A 168 17.79 -11.53 -8.44
C PRO A 168 18.42 -11.16 -7.08
N PRO A 169 19.72 -11.46 -6.85
CA PRO A 169 20.39 -11.12 -5.59
C PRO A 169 20.31 -9.63 -5.30
N LEU A 170 19.86 -9.27 -4.09
CA LEU A 170 19.65 -7.89 -3.69
C LEU A 170 20.95 -7.08 -3.81
N GLU A 171 22.11 -7.65 -3.48
CA GLU A 171 23.42 -7.00 -3.51
C GLU A 171 23.69 -6.28 -4.82
N GLY A 172 23.36 -6.90 -5.96
CA GLY A 172 23.57 -6.35 -7.30
C GLY A 172 22.55 -5.28 -7.74
N LEU A 173 21.45 -5.11 -7.00
CA LEU A 173 20.36 -4.20 -7.40
C LEU A 173 20.61 -2.76 -6.95
N LYS A 174 20.33 -1.81 -7.84
CA LYS A 174 20.28 -0.38 -7.52
C LYS A 174 18.87 -0.03 -7.06
N LEU A 175 18.63 -0.14 -5.75
CA LEU A 175 17.34 0.17 -5.13
C LEU A 175 17.36 1.60 -4.56
N PRO A 176 16.22 2.32 -4.60
CA PRO A 176 16.07 3.58 -3.87
C PRO A 176 16.04 3.29 -2.35
N PRO A 177 16.16 4.32 -1.49
CA PRO A 177 15.82 4.20 -0.08
C PRO A 177 14.42 3.60 0.10
N VAL A 178 14.27 2.72 1.10
CA VAL A 178 13.02 2.02 1.39
C VAL A 178 12.58 2.28 2.82
N LEU A 179 11.33 2.71 3.02
CA LEU A 179 10.66 2.64 4.32
C LEU A 179 9.70 1.44 4.30
N LEU A 180 10.09 0.35 4.96
CA LEU A 180 9.22 -0.82 5.12
C LEU A 180 8.32 -0.61 6.33
N CYS A 181 7.00 -0.54 6.10
CA CYS A 181 6.00 -0.42 7.16
C CYS A 181 5.33 -1.76 7.39
N VAL A 182 5.42 -2.29 8.62
CA VAL A 182 4.93 -3.60 9.05
C VAL A 182 3.91 -3.42 10.18
N ALA A 183 2.87 -4.25 10.22
CA ALA A 183 1.96 -4.35 11.34
C ALA A 183 2.47 -5.41 12.33
N GLU A 184 2.48 -5.11 13.63
CA GLU A 184 3.01 -6.05 14.65
C GLU A 184 2.25 -7.38 14.67
N MET A 185 0.95 -7.36 14.37
CA MET A 185 0.08 -8.53 14.31
C MET A 185 -0.30 -8.89 12.87
N ASP A 186 0.54 -8.56 11.89
CA ASP A 186 0.30 -8.96 10.50
C ASP A 186 0.42 -10.48 10.31
N LEU A 187 -0.48 -11.05 9.52
CA LEU A 187 -0.50 -12.47 9.18
C LEU A 187 0.80 -12.88 8.48
N VAL A 188 1.34 -12.01 7.62
CA VAL A 188 2.57 -12.26 6.84
C VAL A 188 3.80 -11.55 7.41
N ARG A 189 3.75 -11.11 8.68
CA ARG A 189 4.82 -10.36 9.33
C ARG A 189 6.19 -11.01 9.22
N ASP A 190 6.29 -12.32 9.41
CA ASP A 190 7.60 -12.99 9.42
C ASP A 190 8.30 -12.88 8.08
N THR A 191 7.58 -13.00 6.96
CA THR A 191 8.13 -12.89 5.61
C THR A 191 8.40 -11.43 5.20
N GLU A 192 7.63 -10.48 5.72
CA GLU A 192 7.96 -9.05 5.62
C GLU A 192 9.29 -8.73 6.33
N MET A 193 9.47 -9.26 7.55
CA MET A 193 10.70 -9.10 8.33
C MET A 193 11.88 -9.84 7.71
N GLU A 194 11.65 -10.99 7.08
CA GLU A 194 12.67 -11.70 6.32
C GLU A 194 13.20 -10.84 5.15
N TYR A 195 12.31 -10.18 4.41
CA TYR A 195 12.71 -9.24 3.37
C TYR A 195 13.52 -8.07 3.92
N TYR A 196 13.11 -7.51 5.07
CA TYR A 196 13.88 -6.45 5.75
C TYR A 196 15.31 -6.88 6.09
N GLU A 197 15.48 -8.06 6.67
CA GLU A 197 16.80 -8.57 7.04
C GLU A 197 17.64 -8.91 5.81
N ALA A 198 17.02 -9.41 4.73
CA ALA A 198 17.70 -9.61 3.45
C ALA A 198 18.21 -8.29 2.86
N MET A 199 17.41 -7.23 2.89
CA MET A 199 17.79 -5.88 2.45
C MET A 199 18.97 -5.33 3.27
N LYS A 200 18.93 -5.49 4.60
CA LYS A 200 20.04 -5.09 5.48
C LYS A 200 21.32 -5.87 5.18
N LYS A 201 21.23 -7.20 5.04
CA LYS A 201 22.38 -8.06 4.73
C LYS A 201 23.03 -7.67 3.40
N ALA A 202 22.21 -7.24 2.43
CA ALA A 202 22.66 -6.75 1.13
C ALA A 202 23.13 -5.28 1.14
N ASN A 203 23.29 -4.66 2.33
CA ASN A 203 23.69 -3.26 2.53
C ASN A 203 22.81 -2.25 1.77
N LYS A 204 21.49 -2.46 1.75
CA LYS A 204 20.53 -1.51 1.18
C LYS A 204 20.10 -0.46 2.20
N ASP A 205 19.74 0.72 1.69
CA ASP A 205 19.15 1.78 2.49
C ASP A 205 17.68 1.42 2.80
N VAL A 206 17.47 0.81 3.96
CA VAL A 206 16.16 0.35 4.41
C VAL A 206 15.91 0.77 5.85
N GLU A 207 14.78 1.44 6.05
CA GLU A 207 14.23 1.84 7.34
C GLU A 207 13.02 0.95 7.66
N LEU A 208 12.83 0.59 8.92
CA LEU A 208 11.67 -0.18 9.40
C LEU A 208 10.76 0.70 10.25
N TYR A 209 9.46 0.59 10.04
CA TYR A 209 8.45 1.12 10.94
C TYR A 209 7.44 0.03 11.29
N VAL A 210 7.19 -0.20 12.59
CA VAL A 210 6.26 -1.21 13.07
C VAL A 210 5.09 -0.56 13.79
N SER A 211 3.88 -0.74 13.24
CA SER A 211 2.63 -0.33 13.89
C SER A 211 2.24 -1.33 14.98
N LYS A 212 2.41 -0.92 16.24
CA LYS A 212 2.18 -1.78 17.42
C LYS A 212 0.70 -2.10 17.62
N GLY A 213 0.40 -3.35 17.96
CA GLY A 213 -0.94 -3.88 18.18
C GLY A 213 -1.87 -3.83 16.96
N MET A 214 -1.35 -3.47 15.78
CA MET A 214 -2.13 -3.35 14.56
C MET A 214 -2.03 -4.61 13.71
N THR A 215 -3.06 -4.86 12.93
CA THR A 215 -3.15 -5.96 11.96
C THR A 215 -3.03 -5.44 10.53
N HIS A 216 -2.97 -6.37 9.57
CA HIS A 216 -2.83 -6.08 8.15
C HIS A 216 -3.81 -5.01 7.66
N SER A 217 -3.26 -3.98 7.03
CA SER A 217 -4.00 -2.87 6.40
C SER A 217 -5.02 -2.15 7.32
N PHE A 218 -4.76 -2.11 8.63
CA PHE A 218 -5.66 -1.49 9.63
C PHE A 218 -6.15 -0.08 9.25
N TYR A 219 -5.29 0.72 8.61
CA TYR A 219 -5.55 2.10 8.21
C TYR A 219 -6.65 2.23 7.13
N LEU A 220 -7.02 1.15 6.45
CA LEU A 220 -8.14 1.12 5.48
C LEU A 220 -9.51 1.01 6.16
N ASN A 221 -9.57 0.61 7.44
CA ASN A 221 -10.81 0.48 8.18
C ASN A 221 -11.29 1.83 8.71
N LYS A 222 -12.01 2.60 7.89
CA LYS A 222 -12.50 3.93 8.30
C LYS A 222 -13.22 3.93 9.66
N ILE A 223 -14.09 2.94 9.90
CA ILE A 223 -14.87 2.89 11.14
C ILE A 223 -13.93 2.73 12.34
N ALA A 224 -12.98 1.79 12.26
CA ALA A 224 -12.01 1.62 13.33
C ALA A 224 -11.12 2.87 13.50
N VAL A 225 -10.68 3.49 12.41
CA VAL A 225 -9.90 4.73 12.43
C VAL A 225 -10.67 5.89 13.07
N ASP A 226 -11.98 5.99 12.86
CA ASP A 226 -12.81 7.07 13.42
C ASP A 226 -13.25 6.79 14.87
N MET A 227 -13.41 5.52 15.25
CA MET A 227 -14.03 5.12 16.53
C MET A 227 -13.07 4.56 17.57
N ASP A 228 -11.95 3.96 17.18
CA ASP A 228 -10.94 3.40 18.08
C ASP A 228 -9.75 4.37 18.19
N PRO A 229 -9.52 5.01 19.36
CA PRO A 229 -8.43 5.96 19.55
C PRO A 229 -7.05 5.37 19.28
N ASN A 230 -6.83 4.09 19.56
CA ASN A 230 -5.55 3.43 19.32
C ASN A 230 -5.32 3.23 17.81
N VAL A 231 -6.33 2.77 17.08
CA VAL A 231 -6.25 2.62 15.61
C VAL A 231 -6.03 3.99 14.94
N SER A 232 -6.72 5.03 15.43
CA SER A 232 -6.53 6.40 14.95
C SER A 232 -5.11 6.90 15.18
N ALA A 233 -4.58 6.75 16.39
CA ALA A 233 -3.22 7.16 16.75
C ALA A 233 -2.16 6.39 15.95
N GLN A 234 -2.32 5.08 15.77
CA GLN A 234 -1.41 4.28 14.93
C GLN A 234 -1.47 4.68 13.45
N THR A 235 -2.64 5.10 12.96
CA THR A 235 -2.81 5.60 11.59
C THR A 235 -2.09 6.93 11.41
N ASP A 236 -2.23 7.85 12.36
CA ASP A 236 -1.51 9.12 12.32
C ASP A 236 0.00 8.94 12.44
N ALA A 237 0.45 8.04 13.31
CA ALA A 237 1.86 7.74 13.46
C ALA A 237 2.46 7.12 12.17
N LEU A 238 1.73 6.23 11.51
CA LEU A 238 2.12 5.69 10.20
C LEU A 238 2.24 6.80 9.14
N ILE A 239 1.25 7.69 9.04
CA ILE A 239 1.26 8.81 8.09
C ILE A 239 2.40 9.79 8.42
N SER A 240 2.64 10.09 9.69
CA SER A 240 3.75 10.96 10.14
C SER A 240 5.09 10.37 9.75
N ARG A 241 5.28 9.07 9.98
CA ARG A 241 6.54 8.41 9.62
C ARG A 241 6.81 8.40 8.12
N ILE A 242 5.76 8.18 7.33
CA ILE A 242 5.84 8.27 5.87
C ILE A 242 6.16 9.70 5.43
N LYS A 243 5.56 10.70 6.07
CA LYS A 243 5.86 12.11 5.80
C LYS A 243 7.33 12.42 6.05
N GLU A 244 7.88 12.02 7.19
CA GLU A 244 9.30 12.21 7.52
C GLU A 244 10.22 11.58 6.47
N PHE A 245 9.87 10.39 5.97
CA PHE A 245 10.60 9.73 4.90
C PHE A 245 10.52 10.50 3.57
N ILE A 246 9.34 11.02 3.21
CA ILE A 246 9.16 11.86 2.01
C ILE A 246 9.92 13.18 2.14
N GLU A 247 9.99 13.78 3.33
CA GLU A 247 10.72 15.05 3.53
C GLU A 247 12.24 14.85 3.49
N LYS A 248 12.72 13.64 3.79
CA LYS A 248 14.14 13.26 3.77
C LYS A 248 14.68 12.99 2.35
N HIS A 249 13.84 12.57 1.41
CA HIS A 249 14.23 12.02 0.10
C HIS A 249 13.53 12.70 -1.09
#